data_AF-A0A2G5LDP1-F1
#
_entry.id   AF-A0A2G5LDP1-F1
#
_cell.length_a   1.000
_cell.length_b   1.000
_cell.length_c   1.000
_cell.angle_alpha   90.00
_cell.angle_beta   90.00
_cell.angle_gamma   90.00
#
_symmetry.space_group_name_H-M   'P 1'
#
loop_
_entity.id
_entity.type
_entity.pdbx_description
1 polymer ?
#
loop_
_entity_poly.entity_id
_entity_poly.type
_entity_poly.pdbx_seq_one_letter_code
_entity_poly.pdbx_strand_id
1 'polypeptide(L)' 'ANSFHLAEKGYDVKAFDISEVAVDHANKQAVESKLSVEAKVADLTTEEGIKLVVDSVDRDKSADMGKIYSVDAVIM' A
#
# COMPACT_ATOMS: atom_id res chain seq x y z
N ALA A 1 -11.24 0.11 0.24
CA ALA A 1 -11.75 0.13 1.65
C ALA A 1 -10.88 -0.58 2.71
N ASN A 2 -10.19 -1.69 2.41
CA ASN A 2 -9.43 -2.43 3.44
C ASN A 2 -8.15 -1.74 3.94
N SER A 3 -7.50 -0.93 3.08
CA SER A 3 -6.23 -0.27 3.38
C SER A 3 -6.30 0.68 4.57
N PHE A 4 -7.30 1.57 4.60
CA PHE A 4 -7.47 2.52 5.71
C PHE A 4 -7.80 1.82 7.03
N HIS A 5 -8.63 0.78 6.99
CA HIS A 5 -8.97 0.02 8.20
C HIS A 5 -7.73 -0.65 8.82
N LEU A 6 -6.82 -1.17 7.99
CA LEU A 6 -5.55 -1.73 8.46
C LEU A 6 -4.65 -0.64 9.03
N ALA A 7 -4.56 0.52 8.38
CA ALA A 7 -3.77 1.64 8.90
C ALA A 7 -4.30 2.16 10.26
N GLU A 8 -5.62 2.21 10.45
CA GLU A 8 -6.25 2.56 11.74
C GLU A 8 -5.90 1.56 12.85
N LYS A 9 -5.60 0.30 12.49
CA LYS A 9 -5.15 -0.74 13.42
C LYS A 9 -3.64 -0.67 13.69
N GLY A 10 -2.94 0.32 13.13
CA GLY A 10 -1.51 0.57 13.34
C GLY A 10 -0.59 -0.20 12.40
N TYR A 11 -1.11 -0.73 11.28
CA TYR A 11 -0.29 -1.33 10.24
C TYR A 11 0.24 -0.24 9.29
N ASP A 12 1.45 -0.41 8.79
CA ASP A 12 1.93 0.35 7.63
C ASP A 12 1.41 -0.35 6.37
N VAL A 13 0.65 0.37 5.56
CA VAL A 13 -0.10 -0.20 4.45
C VAL A 13 0.42 0.33 3.13
N LYS A 14 0.78 -0.58 2.23
CA LYS A 14 1.00 -0.28 0.82
C LYS A 14 -0.23 -0.69 0.04
N ALA A 15 -0.77 0.24 -0.72
CA ALA A 15 -1.99 0.03 -1.48
C ALA A 15 -1.72 0.13 -2.98
N PHE A 16 -2.35 -0.75 -3.76
CA PHE A 16 -2.16 -0.79 -5.21
C PHE A 16 -3.51 -0.74 -5.94
N ASP A 17 -3.57 0.08 -6.98
CA ASP A 17 -4.73 0.23 -7.88
C ASP A 17 -4.24 0.52 -9.31
N ILE A 18 -5.03 0.18 -10.32
CA ILE A 18 -4.76 0.55 -11.71
C ILE A 18 -5.14 2.01 -12.01
N SER A 19 -6.05 2.59 -11.22
CA SER A 19 -6.59 3.93 -11.39
C SER A 19 -5.73 4.99 -10.70
N GLU A 20 -5.11 5.87 -11.49
CA GLU A 20 -4.39 7.06 -11.00
C GLU A 20 -5.27 7.92 -10.08
N VAL A 21 -6.54 8.09 -10.43
CA VAL A 21 -7.49 8.89 -9.64
C VAL A 21 -7.75 8.28 -8.27
N ALA A 22 -7.84 6.94 -8.18
CA ALA A 22 -8.05 6.25 -6.92
C ALA A 22 -6.80 6.33 -6.03
N VAL A 23 -5.61 6.21 -6.63
CA VAL A 23 -4.32 6.36 -5.94
C VAL A 23 -4.15 7.77 -5.37
N ASP A 24 -4.40 8.79 -6.17
CA ASP A 24 -4.30 10.19 -5.71
C ASP A 24 -5.30 10.49 -4.60
N HIS A 25 -6.53 10.02 -4.74
CA HIS A 25 -7.55 10.15 -3.70
C HIS A 25 -7.13 9.46 -2.40
N ALA A 26 -6.62 8.23 -2.49
CA ALA A 26 -6.17 7.47 -1.33
C ALA A 26 -4.98 8.13 -0.62
N ASN A 27 -3.98 8.60 -1.38
CA ASN A 27 -2.83 9.30 -0.81
C ASN A 27 -3.24 10.61 -0.13
N LYS A 28 -4.15 11.38 -0.74
CA LYS A 28 -4.67 12.60 -0.13
C LYS A 28 -5.41 12.30 1.18
N GLN A 29 -6.29 11.30 1.18
CA GLN A 29 -7.05 10.91 2.36
C GLN A 29 -6.14 10.37 3.47
N ALA A 30 -5.06 9.65 3.13
CA ALA A 30 -4.07 9.17 4.08
C ALA A 30 -3.35 10.31 4.80
N VAL A 31 -2.94 11.34 4.05
CA VAL A 31 -2.32 12.55 4.61
C VAL A 31 -3.30 13.31 5.51
N GLU A 32 -4.53 13.54 5.05
CA GLU A 32 -5.56 14.24 5.83
C GLU A 32 -5.91 13.52 7.13
N SER A 33 -5.94 12.19 7.08
CA SER A 33 -6.28 11.32 8.22
C SER A 33 -5.08 10.94 9.09
N LYS A 34 -3.86 11.32 8.68
CA LYS A 34 -2.58 10.95 9.33
C LYS A 34 -2.42 9.43 9.48
N LEU A 35 -2.83 8.69 8.47
CA LEU A 35 -2.73 7.23 8.43
C LEU A 35 -1.51 6.80 7.61
N SER A 36 -0.84 5.74 8.05
CA SER A 36 0.28 5.13 7.33
C SER A 36 -0.18 4.33 6.11
N VAL A 37 -0.65 5.02 5.07
CA VAL A 37 -1.03 4.41 3.79
C VAL A 37 -0.21 5.06 2.68
N GLU A 38 0.49 4.24 1.90
CA GLU A 38 1.16 4.64 0.66
C GLU A 38 0.47 3.94 -0.51
N ALA A 39 -0.25 4.68 -1.35
CA ALA A 39 -0.90 4.14 -2.54
C ALA A 39 -0.03 4.33 -3.80
N LYS A 40 0.04 3.31 -4.66
CA LYS A 40 0.78 3.31 -5.93
C LYS A 40 -0.06 2.75 -7.06
N VAL A 41 0.19 3.25 -8.26
CA VAL A 41 -0.41 2.71 -9.47
C VAL A 41 0.31 1.42 -9.85
N ALA A 42 -0.42 0.32 -9.95
CA ALA A 42 0.11 -0.94 -10.46
C ALA A 42 -0.99 -1.74 -11.17
N ASP A 43 -0.68 -2.19 -12.39
CA ASP A 43 -1.54 -3.12 -13.12
C ASP A 43 -1.15 -4.57 -12.77
N LEU A 44 -1.92 -5.18 -11.87
CA LEU A 44 -1.68 -6.55 -11.39
C LEU A 44 -1.97 -7.63 -12.45
N THR A 45 -2.41 -7.25 -13.64
CA THR A 45 -2.56 -8.17 -14.79
C THR A 45 -1.29 -8.25 -15.65
N THR A 46 -0.30 -7.40 -15.38
CA THR A 46 0.98 -7.35 -16.09
C THR A 46 2.11 -7.89 -15.21
N GLU A 47 3.14 -8.48 -15.83
CA GLU A 47 4.34 -8.92 -15.10
C GLU A 47 5.04 -7.75 -14.43
N GLU A 48 5.07 -6.59 -15.09
CA GLU A 48 5.63 -5.36 -14.56
C GLU A 48 4.93 -4.90 -13.28
N GLY A 49 3.59 -4.89 -13.26
CA GLY A 49 2.83 -4.51 -12.07
C GLY A 49 2.96 -5.51 -10.93
N ILE A 50 2.97 -6.82 -11.24
CA ILE A 50 3.22 -7.86 -10.23
C ILE A 50 4.62 -7.69 -9.61
N LYS A 51 5.64 -7.45 -10.44
CA LYS A 51 7.02 -7.25 -9.97
C LYS A 51 7.13 -6.03 -9.05
N LEU A 52 6.41 -4.95 -9.37
CA LEU A 52 6.36 -3.73 -8.57
C LEU A 52 5.85 -3.98 -7.14
N VAL A 53 4.82 -4.84 -7.01
CA VAL A 53 4.29 -5.27 -5.71
C VAL A 53 5.31 -6.15 -4.97
N VAL A 54 5.88 -7.16 -5.64
CA VAL A 54 6.86 -8.07 -5.02
C VAL A 54 8.09 -7.32 -4.50
N ASP A 55 8.64 -6.39 -5.29
CA ASP A 55 9.76 -5.54 -4.90
C ASP A 55 9.41 -4.61 -3.72
N SER A 56 8.13 -4.32 -3.50
CA SER A 56 7.66 -3.54 -2.36
C SER A 56 7.62 -4.36 -1.06
N VAL A 57 7.35 -5.67 -1.15
CA VAL A 57 7.29 -6.61 -0.02
C VAL A 57 8.69 -7.01 0.45
N ASP A 58 9.61 -7.29 -0.47
CA ASP A 58 10.95 -7.75 -0.10
C ASP A 58 11.80 -6.66 0.56
N ARG A 59 11.53 -5.39 0.27
CA ARG A 59 12.13 -4.26 1.00
C ARG A 59 11.74 -4.25 2.48
N ASP A 60 10.50 -4.62 2.82
CA ASP A 60 10.03 -4.58 4.21
C ASP A 60 10.66 -5.70 5.05
N LYS A 61 10.91 -6.88 4.46
CA LYS A 61 11.65 -7.97 5.14
C LYS A 61 13.09 -7.60 5.47
N SER A 62 13.72 -6.72 4.69
CA SER A 62 15.10 -6.26 4.95
C SER A 62 15.21 -5.24 6.08
N ALA A 63 14.09 -4.60 6.46
CA ALA A 63 14.03 -3.61 7.53
C ALA A 63 13.58 -4.19 8.89
N ASP A 64 13.04 -5.41 8.92
CA ASP A 64 12.35 -5.93 10.11
C ASP A 64 13.28 -6.70 11.07
N MET A 65 14.04 -5.94 11.86
CA MET A 65 14.55 -6.39 13.18
C MET A 65 13.75 -5.74 14.32
N GLY A 66 12.48 -5.38 14.08
CA GLY A 66 11.69 -4.55 15.00
C GLY A 66 10.18 -4.58 14.79
N LYS A 67 9.59 -5.73 14.45
CA LYS A 67 8.13 -6.02 14.35
C LYS A 67 7.24 -4.82 14.00
N ILE A 68 7.15 -4.48 12.71
CA ILE A 68 6.03 -3.73 12.13
C ILE A 68 5.50 -4.55 10.96
N TYR A 69 4.26 -5.04 11.07
CA TYR A 69 3.64 -5.88 10.04
C TYR A 69 3.22 -4.98 8.86
N SER A 70 3.89 -5.13 7.72
CA SER A 70 3.49 -4.51 6.44
C SER A 70 2.41 -5.37 5.77
N VAL A 71 1.35 -4.74 5.27
CA VAL A 71 0.24 -5.44 4.60
C VAL A 71 -0.07 -4.77 3.27
N ASP A 72 -0.13 -5.58 2.21
CA ASP A 72 -0.59 -5.14 0.89
C ASP A 72 -2.11 -5.16 0.83
N ALA A 73 -2.72 -4.06 0.39
CA ALA A 73 -4.17 -3.95 0.22
C ALA A 73 -4.54 -3.42 -1.16
N VAL A 74 -5.45 -4.11 -1.85
CA VAL A 74 -6.04 -3.60 -3.09
C VAL A 74 -7.04 -2.49 -2.74
N ILE A 75 -6.94 -1.36 -3.43
CA ILE A 75 -7.94 -0.31 -3.35
C ILE A 75 -9.15 -0.80 -4.18
N MET A 76 -10.30 -0.86 -3.51
CA MET A 76 -11.63 -1.06 -4.10
C MET A 76 -12.47 0.15 -3.72
#